data_AF-A0A1M6AQ59-F1
#
_entry.id   AF-A0A1M6AQ59-F1
#
_cell.length_a   1.000
_cell.length_b   1.000
_cell.length_c   1.000
_cell.angle_alpha   90.00
_cell.angle_beta   90.00
_cell.angle_gamma   90.00
#
_symmetry.space_group_name_H-M   'P 1'
#
loop_
_entity.id
_entity.type
_entity.pdbx_description
1 polymer ?
#
loop_
_entity_poly.entity_id
_entity_poly.type
_entity_poly.pdbx_seq_one_letter_code
_entity_poly.pdbx_strand_id
1 'polypeptide(L)'
;MLPLDVLVPVAGLALLDTLSPAVIGVSLYVLLSGSRSVARPLLAYLGTVAAFYLALGCALMLGLGFALDRLGGLLDDTALGWVLTVAGGGALVFSFFMSTGPRPRRPASLRTGAMVALGLGTGVLEGATALPYFGAIALLTAADPSPLVWLPVLAAYNLVMVLPGVLLYLGLRALGERARPRLERWRAKVESGGRGALPWIVGIAGFLLLRQGLWLTGALEGLGATVG
;
A
#
# COMPACT_ATOMS: atom_id res chain seq x y z
N MET A 1 22.54 -1.39 -13.54
CA MET A 1 22.25 -2.43 -12.52
C MET A 1 21.83 -1.68 -11.28
N LEU A 2 20.72 -2.02 -10.62
CA LEU A 2 20.31 -1.30 -9.40
C LEU A 2 21.31 -1.59 -8.28
N PRO A 3 21.73 -0.57 -7.53
CA PRO A 3 22.65 -0.77 -6.42
C PRO A 3 21.93 -1.47 -5.24
N LEU A 4 22.69 -2.19 -4.42
CA LEU A 4 22.15 -3.05 -3.36
C LEU A 4 21.47 -2.26 -2.23
N ASP A 5 21.90 -1.02 -2.01
CA ASP A 5 21.31 -0.04 -1.11
C ASP A 5 19.87 0.36 -1.51
N VAL A 6 19.48 0.18 -2.77
CA VAL A 6 18.09 0.35 -3.22
C VAL A 6 17.36 -0.99 -3.27
N LEU A 7 18.00 -2.04 -3.77
CA LEU A 7 17.36 -3.33 -3.97
C LEU A 7 16.97 -4.01 -2.64
N VAL A 8 17.82 -3.93 -1.61
CA VAL A 8 17.57 -4.55 -0.30
C VAL A 8 16.38 -3.89 0.40
N PRO A 9 16.29 -2.54 0.52
CA PRO A 9 15.10 -1.91 1.06
C PRO A 9 13.84 -2.18 0.23
N VAL A 10 13.91 -2.12 -1.10
CA VAL A 10 12.74 -2.42 -1.97
C VAL A 10 12.25 -3.85 -1.74
N ALA A 11 13.16 -4.83 -1.61
CA ALA A 11 12.80 -6.20 -1.27
C ALA A 11 12.18 -6.30 0.13
N GLY A 12 12.74 -5.60 1.13
CA GLY A 12 12.17 -5.54 2.48
C GLY A 12 10.76 -4.96 2.51
N LEU A 13 10.51 -3.89 1.75
CA LEU A 13 9.20 -3.28 1.59
C LEU A 13 8.23 -4.22 0.87
N ALA A 14 8.67 -4.93 -0.16
CA ALA A 14 7.87 -5.95 -0.84
C ALA A 14 7.44 -7.06 0.12
N LEU A 15 8.36 -7.51 0.99
CA LEU A 15 8.08 -8.49 2.03
C LEU A 15 7.08 -7.95 3.06
N LEU A 16 7.18 -6.67 3.43
CA LEU A 16 6.22 -6.04 4.34
C LEU A 16 4.81 -6.00 3.73
N ASP A 17 4.69 -5.73 2.43
CA ASP A 17 3.41 -5.73 1.70
C ASP A 17 2.78 -7.13 1.58
N THR A 18 3.56 -8.20 1.68
CA THR A 18 3.00 -9.57 1.75
C THR A 18 2.10 -9.77 2.98
N LEU A 19 2.25 -8.94 4.01
CA LEU A 19 1.43 -8.97 5.21
C LEU A 19 0.12 -8.17 5.07
N SER A 20 -0.22 -7.71 3.86
CA SER A 20 -1.48 -7.01 3.58
C SER A 20 -2.70 -7.79 4.13
N PRO A 21 -3.46 -7.19 5.07
CA PRO A 21 -4.66 -7.82 5.61
C PRO A 21 -5.73 -8.07 4.55
N ALA A 22 -5.84 -7.25 3.50
CA ALA A 22 -6.84 -7.49 2.46
C ALA A 22 -6.46 -8.67 1.58
N VAL A 23 -5.22 -8.76 1.11
CA VAL A 23 -4.80 -9.88 0.24
C VAL A 23 -4.93 -11.20 0.98
N ILE A 24 -4.42 -11.27 2.22
CA ILE A 24 -4.54 -12.47 3.06
C ILE A 24 -6.01 -12.75 3.39
N GLY A 25 -6.75 -11.73 3.84
CA GLY A 25 -8.15 -11.86 4.24
C GLY A 25 -9.04 -12.37 3.12
N VAL A 26 -9.05 -11.68 1.98
CA VAL A 26 -9.85 -12.08 0.80
C VAL A 26 -9.44 -13.47 0.32
N SER A 27 -8.14 -13.78 0.28
CA SER A 27 -7.67 -15.12 -0.10
C SER A 27 -8.23 -16.20 0.84
N LEU A 28 -8.17 -15.99 2.16
CA LEU A 28 -8.74 -16.91 3.14
C LEU A 28 -10.26 -17.05 2.97
N TYR A 29 -10.99 -15.96 2.70
CA TYR A 29 -12.43 -16.00 2.43
C TYR A 29 -12.78 -16.85 1.20
N VAL A 30 -12.06 -16.65 0.11
CA VAL A 30 -12.29 -17.40 -1.14
C VAL A 30 -11.98 -18.87 -0.94
N LEU A 31 -10.85 -19.19 -0.28
CA LEU A 31 -10.42 -20.56 -0.02
C LEU A 31 -11.35 -21.31 0.95
N LEU A 32 -11.92 -20.63 1.94
CA LEU A 32 -12.82 -21.23 2.93
C LEU A 32 -14.30 -21.22 2.51
N SER A 33 -14.63 -20.67 1.34
CA SER A 33 -16.00 -20.55 0.83
C SER A 33 -16.72 -21.89 0.60
N GLY A 34 -15.99 -23.01 0.59
CA GLY A 34 -16.55 -24.34 0.29
C GLY A 34 -16.91 -24.57 -1.18
N SER A 35 -16.58 -23.62 -2.07
CA SER A 35 -16.81 -23.76 -3.50
C SER A 35 -15.88 -24.80 -4.14
N ARG A 36 -16.40 -25.55 -5.11
CA ARG A 36 -15.60 -26.51 -5.90
C ARG A 36 -14.55 -25.84 -6.79
N SER A 37 -14.73 -24.55 -7.13
CA SER A 37 -13.82 -23.82 -8.02
C SER A 37 -13.35 -22.49 -7.40
N VAL A 38 -12.33 -22.57 -6.54
CA VAL A 38 -11.72 -21.38 -5.89
C VAL A 38 -10.56 -20.77 -6.68
N ALA A 39 -9.98 -21.52 -7.64
CA ALA A 39 -8.80 -21.09 -8.39
C ALA A 39 -9.06 -19.85 -9.28
N ARG A 40 -10.07 -19.91 -10.16
CA ARG A 40 -10.39 -18.80 -11.08
C ARG A 40 -10.76 -17.52 -10.31
N PRO A 41 -11.66 -17.54 -9.31
CA PRO A 41 -12.02 -16.33 -8.56
C PRO A 41 -10.81 -15.73 -7.83
N LEU A 42 -9.97 -16.57 -7.22
CA LEU A 42 -8.77 -16.12 -6.52
C LEU A 42 -7.75 -15.48 -7.48
N LEU A 43 -7.43 -16.17 -8.59
CA LEU A 43 -6.50 -15.64 -9.58
C LEU A 43 -7.01 -14.35 -10.24
N ALA A 44 -8.32 -14.22 -10.47
CA ALA A 44 -8.91 -12.98 -10.97
C ALA A 44 -8.70 -11.81 -9.99
N TYR A 45 -8.93 -12.06 -8.69
CA TYR A 45 -8.67 -11.06 -7.65
C TYR A 45 -7.19 -10.70 -7.54
N LEU A 46 -6.31 -11.69 -7.35
CA LEU A 46 -4.86 -11.45 -7.21
C LEU A 46 -4.28 -10.78 -8.46
N GLY A 47 -4.67 -11.24 -9.65
CA GLY A 47 -4.24 -10.65 -10.92
C GLY A 47 -4.71 -9.20 -11.06
N THR A 48 -5.93 -8.89 -10.61
CA THR A 48 -6.45 -7.51 -10.65
C THR A 48 -5.70 -6.60 -9.67
N VAL A 49 -5.42 -7.06 -8.45
CA VAL A 49 -4.64 -6.30 -7.47
C VAL A 49 -3.23 -6.05 -8.02
N ALA A 50 -2.54 -7.08 -8.52
CA ALA A 50 -1.20 -6.94 -9.10
C ALA A 50 -1.19 -6.00 -10.32
N ALA A 51 -2.17 -6.12 -11.22
CA ALA A 51 -2.26 -5.24 -12.39
C ALA A 51 -2.57 -3.79 -12.01
N PHE A 52 -3.47 -3.58 -11.03
CA PHE A 52 -3.80 -2.26 -10.53
C PHE A 52 -2.58 -1.56 -9.93
N TYR A 53 -1.87 -2.23 -9.02
CA TYR A 53 -0.69 -1.66 -8.39
C TYR A 53 0.44 -1.46 -9.40
N LEU A 54 0.69 -2.41 -10.30
CA LEU A 54 1.66 -2.22 -11.38
C LEU A 54 1.33 -0.99 -12.24
N ALA A 55 0.07 -0.82 -12.64
CA ALA A 55 -0.38 0.36 -13.39
C ALA A 55 -0.20 1.65 -12.59
N LEU A 56 -0.58 1.64 -11.30
CA LEU A 56 -0.37 2.76 -10.39
C LEU A 56 1.11 3.12 -10.26
N GLY A 57 1.98 2.13 -10.08
CA GLY A 57 3.41 2.35 -9.94
C GLY A 57 4.05 2.84 -11.24
N CYS A 58 3.63 2.34 -12.40
CA CYS A 58 4.03 2.90 -13.70
C CYS A 58 3.57 4.36 -13.83
N ALA A 59 2.33 4.67 -13.46
CA ALA A 59 1.82 6.03 -13.50
C ALA A 59 2.60 6.97 -12.57
N LEU A 60 3.02 6.49 -11.39
CA LEU A 60 3.85 7.25 -10.47
C LEU A 60 5.29 7.40 -10.99
N MET A 61 5.95 6.33 -11.43
CA MET A 61 7.31 6.41 -11.97
C MET A 61 7.41 7.34 -13.19
N LEU A 62 6.41 7.33 -14.06
CA LEU A 62 6.38 8.15 -15.28
C LEU A 62 5.85 9.57 -15.03
N GLY A 63 4.90 9.73 -14.09
CA GLY A 63 4.16 10.96 -13.89
C GLY A 63 4.64 11.82 -12.73
N LEU A 64 5.31 11.25 -11.73
CA LEU A 64 5.68 11.96 -10.50
C LEU A 64 6.70 13.08 -10.79
N GLY A 65 7.75 12.80 -11.58
CA GLY A 65 8.73 13.83 -11.96
C GLY A 65 8.09 15.00 -12.70
N PHE A 66 7.29 14.71 -13.72
CA PHE A 66 6.57 15.72 -14.49
C PHE A 66 5.59 16.54 -13.62
N ALA A 67 4.89 15.89 -12.68
CA ALA A 67 3.97 16.57 -11.77
C ALA A 67 4.71 17.50 -10.82
N LEU A 68 5.83 17.04 -10.23
CA LEU A 68 6.66 17.83 -9.33
C LEU A 68 7.28 19.04 -10.03
N ASP A 69 7.80 18.89 -11.25
CA ASP A 69 8.36 19.99 -12.04
C ASP A 69 7.30 21.05 -12.36
N ARG A 70 6.08 20.62 -12.70
CA ARG A 70 4.95 21.54 -12.95
C ARG A 70 4.48 22.25 -11.68
N LEU A 71 4.46 21.56 -10.54
CA LEU A 71 4.10 22.14 -9.25
C LEU A 71 5.14 23.17 -8.78
N GLY A 72 6.44 22.85 -8.90
CA GLY A 72 7.54 23.76 -8.53
C GLY A 72 7.65 24.98 -9.44
N GLY A 73 7.26 24.86 -10.72
CA GLY A 73 7.20 26.01 -11.62
C GLY A 73 5.98 26.94 -11.41
N LEU A 74 4.97 26.51 -10.65
CA LEU A 74 3.72 27.24 -10.43
C LEU A 74 3.55 27.77 -8.99
N LEU A 75 4.28 27.22 -8.02
CA LEU A 75 4.16 27.54 -6.59
C LEU A 75 5.52 27.95 -6.03
N ASP A 76 5.62 29.15 -5.48
CA ASP A 76 6.77 29.55 -4.66
C ASP A 76 6.87 28.69 -3.38
N ASP A 77 8.07 28.57 -2.80
CA ASP A 77 8.36 27.74 -1.62
C ASP A 77 7.39 27.99 -0.45
N THR A 78 7.01 29.24 -0.22
CA THR A 78 6.05 29.64 0.82
C THR A 78 4.65 29.08 0.55
N ALA A 79 4.18 29.11 -0.69
CA ALA A 79 2.86 28.60 -1.07
C ALA A 79 2.81 27.07 -0.94
N LEU A 80 3.87 26.40 -1.37
CA LEU A 80 4.05 24.96 -1.20
C LEU A 80 4.09 24.58 0.29
N GLY A 81 4.76 25.38 1.12
CA GLY A 81 4.77 25.23 2.58
C GLY A 81 3.37 25.29 3.20
N TRP A 82 2.53 26.25 2.80
CA TRP A 82 1.14 26.33 3.28
C TRP A 82 0.29 25.15 2.83
N VAL A 83 0.44 24.70 1.59
CA VAL A 83 -0.27 23.50 1.09
C VAL A 83 0.09 22.27 1.93
N LEU A 84 1.38 22.03 2.18
CA LEU A 84 1.86 20.92 3.00
C LEU A 84 1.40 21.04 4.47
N THR A 85 1.38 22.26 5.01
CA THR A 85 0.90 22.53 6.37
C THR A 85 -0.58 22.17 6.53
N VAL A 86 -1.43 22.63 5.62
CA VAL A 86 -2.88 22.35 5.64
C VAL A 86 -3.15 20.87 5.40
N ALA A 87 -2.48 20.26 4.42
CA ALA A 87 -2.63 18.84 4.12
C ALA A 87 -2.17 17.95 5.29
N GLY A 88 -0.99 18.24 5.85
CA GLY A 88 -0.43 17.52 6.98
C GLY A 88 -1.25 17.66 8.26
N GLY A 89 -1.66 18.90 8.59
CA GLY A 89 -2.54 19.17 9.73
C GLY A 89 -3.90 18.51 9.60
N GLY A 90 -4.50 18.57 8.40
CA GLY A 90 -5.77 17.89 8.09
C GLY A 90 -5.66 16.38 8.25
N ALA A 91 -4.61 15.76 7.70
CA ALA A 91 -4.36 14.31 7.84
C ALA A 91 -4.13 13.90 9.30
N LEU A 92 -3.37 14.69 10.06
CA LEU A 92 -3.12 14.45 11.48
C LEU A 92 -4.41 14.50 12.31
N VAL A 93 -5.25 15.52 12.10
CA VAL A 93 -6.55 15.64 12.77
C VAL A 93 -7.47 14.49 12.36
N PHE A 94 -7.55 14.18 11.06
CA PHE A 94 -8.37 13.10 10.53
C PHE A 94 -8.03 11.73 11.12
N SER A 95 -6.74 11.47 11.39
CA SER A 95 -6.29 10.25 12.06
C SER A 95 -7.02 9.97 13.39
N PHE A 96 -7.30 10.99 14.20
CA PHE A 96 -8.00 10.81 15.48
C PHE A 96 -9.47 10.41 15.32
N PHE A 97 -10.09 10.78 14.19
CA PHE A 97 -11.47 10.42 13.88
C PHE A 97 -11.59 9.11 13.08
N MET A 98 -10.47 8.57 12.59
CA MET A 98 -10.47 7.32 11.84
C MET A 98 -10.74 6.14 12.79
N SER A 99 -11.93 5.54 12.65
CA SER A 99 -12.27 4.31 13.37
C SER A 99 -11.43 3.12 12.89
N THR A 100 -11.12 2.23 13.83
CA THR A 100 -10.06 1.23 13.73
C THR A 100 -10.34 0.11 12.72
N GLY A 101 -9.34 -0.15 11.87
CA GLY A 101 -9.02 -1.47 11.31
C GLY A 101 -9.61 -1.78 9.93
N PRO A 102 -8.77 -2.13 8.92
CA PRO A 102 -9.29 -2.72 7.69
C PRO A 102 -9.96 -4.07 8.02
N ARG A 103 -11.29 -4.11 7.95
CA ARG A 103 -12.01 -5.39 8.03
C ARG A 103 -11.76 -6.15 6.73
N PRO A 104 -11.26 -7.39 6.78
CA PRO A 104 -11.08 -8.18 5.58
C PRO A 104 -12.43 -8.32 4.87
N ARG A 105 -12.49 -7.85 3.62
CA ARG A 105 -13.74 -7.77 2.86
C ARG A 105 -14.19 -9.17 2.45
N ARG A 106 -15.46 -9.46 2.71
CA ARG A 106 -16.09 -10.68 2.23
C ARG A 106 -16.44 -10.51 0.75
N PRO A 107 -16.03 -11.43 -0.14
CA PRO A 107 -16.50 -11.39 -1.52
C PRO A 107 -18.03 -11.60 -1.53
N ALA A 108 -18.77 -10.69 -2.16
CA ALA A 108 -20.22 -10.80 -2.29
C ALA A 108 -20.64 -11.97 -3.19
N SER A 109 -19.79 -12.31 -4.16
CA SER A 109 -19.92 -13.53 -4.95
C SER A 109 -18.53 -13.98 -5.43
N LEU A 110 -18.40 -15.25 -5.80
CA LEU A 110 -17.18 -15.80 -6.39
C LEU A 110 -17.17 -15.68 -7.93
N ARG A 111 -18.02 -14.84 -8.51
CA ARG A 111 -18.00 -14.58 -9.96
C ARG A 111 -16.77 -13.73 -10.30
N THR A 112 -16.15 -13.99 -11.45
CA THR A 112 -14.95 -13.27 -11.91
C THR A 112 -15.11 -11.75 -11.83
N GLY A 113 -16.23 -11.19 -12.31
CA GLY A 113 -16.48 -9.74 -12.27
C GLY A 113 -16.55 -9.17 -10.85
N ALA A 114 -17.12 -9.91 -9.89
CA ALA A 114 -17.15 -9.47 -8.49
C ALA A 114 -15.75 -9.51 -7.86
N MET A 115 -14.91 -10.47 -8.25
CA MET A 115 -13.53 -10.57 -7.80
C MET A 115 -12.63 -9.48 -8.38
N VAL A 116 -12.85 -9.11 -9.65
CA VAL A 116 -12.20 -7.95 -10.27
C VAL A 116 -12.61 -6.67 -9.54
N ALA A 117 -13.92 -6.44 -9.34
CA ALA A 117 -14.41 -5.27 -8.60
C ALA A 117 -13.85 -5.22 -7.17
N LEU A 118 -13.77 -6.36 -6.49
CA LEU A 118 -13.17 -6.47 -5.17
C LEU A 118 -11.66 -6.17 -5.20
N GLY A 119 -10.95 -6.64 -6.22
CA GLY A 119 -9.53 -6.38 -6.45
C GLY A 119 -9.26 -4.89 -6.67
N LEU A 120 -10.04 -4.24 -7.54
CA LEU A 120 -9.96 -2.79 -7.76
C LEU A 120 -10.30 -2.00 -6.49
N GLY A 121 -11.37 -2.37 -5.78
CA GLY A 121 -11.74 -1.73 -4.52
C GLY A 121 -10.70 -1.92 -3.43
N THR A 122 -10.00 -3.06 -3.43
CA THR A 122 -8.84 -3.30 -2.55
C THR A 122 -7.68 -2.41 -2.96
N GLY A 123 -7.35 -2.37 -4.25
CA GLY A 123 -6.28 -1.53 -4.79
C GLY A 123 -6.48 -0.05 -4.49
N VAL A 124 -7.69 0.49 -4.63
CA VAL A 124 -7.98 1.90 -4.29
C VAL A 124 -7.83 2.16 -2.79
N LEU A 125 -8.37 1.29 -1.93
CA LEU A 125 -8.35 1.54 -0.50
C LEU A 125 -6.98 1.30 0.13
N GLU A 126 -6.35 0.17 -0.21
CA GLU A 126 -4.99 -0.11 0.25
C GLU A 126 -3.99 0.80 -0.45
N GLY A 127 -4.22 1.17 -1.72
CA GLY A 127 -3.36 2.10 -2.44
C GLY A 127 -3.24 3.45 -1.76
N ALA A 128 -4.28 3.94 -1.08
CA ALA A 128 -4.19 5.17 -0.28
C ALA A 128 -3.32 5.04 0.99
N THR A 129 -3.00 3.81 1.39
CA THR A 129 -2.36 3.48 2.69
C THR A 129 -1.15 2.56 2.56
N ALA A 130 -0.77 2.19 1.33
CA ALA A 130 0.33 1.31 0.98
C ALA A 130 1.66 2.06 1.11
N LEU A 131 2.01 2.44 2.34
CA LEU A 131 3.30 3.05 2.67
C LEU A 131 4.49 2.25 2.11
N PRO A 132 4.51 0.89 2.18
CA PRO A 132 5.64 0.14 1.64
C PRO A 132 5.78 0.33 0.13
N TYR A 133 4.67 0.30 -0.60
CA TYR A 133 4.65 0.50 -2.04
C TYR A 133 5.15 1.90 -2.44
N PHE A 134 4.63 2.95 -1.80
CA PHE A 134 5.10 4.31 -2.07
C PHE A 134 6.56 4.53 -1.68
N GLY A 135 7.02 3.92 -0.60
CA GLY A 135 8.44 3.94 -0.22
C GLY A 135 9.32 3.30 -1.28
N ALA A 136 8.90 2.15 -1.83
CA ALA A 136 9.63 1.50 -2.92
C ALA A 136 9.66 2.37 -4.18
N ILE A 137 8.53 3.00 -4.53
CA ILE A 137 8.47 3.97 -5.65
C ILE A 137 9.41 5.14 -5.39
N ALA A 138 9.40 5.74 -4.20
CA ALA A 138 10.28 6.87 -3.87
C ALA A 138 11.76 6.50 -3.99
N LEU A 139 12.16 5.31 -3.50
CA LEU A 139 13.52 4.79 -3.64
C LEU A 139 13.91 4.55 -5.10
N LEU A 140 13.01 3.96 -5.89
CA LEU A 140 13.24 3.73 -7.33
C LEU A 140 13.33 5.06 -8.08
N THR A 141 12.47 6.03 -7.80
CA THR A 141 12.52 7.36 -8.39
C THR A 141 13.82 8.08 -8.03
N ALA A 142 14.25 8.02 -6.77
CA ALA A 142 15.49 8.66 -6.32
C ALA A 142 16.75 8.05 -6.97
N ALA A 143 16.72 6.75 -7.26
CA ALA A 143 17.79 6.06 -7.96
C ALA A 143 17.82 6.32 -9.47
N ASP A 144 16.76 6.92 -10.02
CA ASP A 144 16.53 7.24 -11.44
C ASP A 144 17.02 6.17 -12.43
N PRO A 145 16.66 4.88 -12.26
CA PRO A 145 17.06 3.84 -13.18
C PRO A 145 16.26 3.94 -14.49
N SER A 146 16.84 3.45 -15.58
CA SER A 146 16.12 3.30 -16.86
C SER A 146 14.82 2.48 -16.71
N PRO A 147 13.77 2.73 -17.52
CA PRO A 147 12.54 1.92 -17.55
C PRO A 147 12.74 0.42 -17.71
N LEU A 148 13.79 0.01 -18.43
CA LEU A 148 14.13 -1.40 -18.59
C LEU A 148 14.55 -2.07 -17.27
N VAL A 149 14.90 -1.28 -16.25
CA VAL A 149 15.39 -1.74 -14.95
C VAL A 149 14.30 -1.64 -13.88
N TRP A 150 13.61 -0.51 -13.75
CA TRP A 150 12.57 -0.39 -12.71
C TRP A 150 11.31 -1.19 -13.03
N LEU A 151 10.93 -1.33 -14.31
CA LEU A 151 9.68 -2.00 -14.67
C LEU A 151 9.68 -3.49 -14.27
N PRO A 152 10.73 -4.28 -14.54
CA PRO A 152 10.83 -5.65 -14.03
C PRO A 152 10.90 -5.73 -12.50
N VAL A 153 11.57 -4.78 -11.84
CA VAL A 153 11.64 -4.73 -10.38
C VAL A 153 10.27 -4.47 -9.77
N LEU A 154 9.51 -3.56 -10.36
CA LEU A 154 8.14 -3.26 -9.94
C LEU A 154 7.21 -4.44 -10.20
N ALA A 155 7.36 -5.14 -11.33
CA ALA A 155 6.63 -6.37 -11.59
C ALA A 155 6.98 -7.46 -10.55
N ALA A 156 8.25 -7.65 -10.23
CA ALA A 156 8.70 -8.59 -9.20
C ALA A 156 8.15 -8.22 -7.82
N TYR A 157 8.16 -6.93 -7.45
CA TYR A 157 7.54 -6.43 -6.22
C TYR A 157 6.06 -6.84 -6.16
N ASN A 158 5.30 -6.57 -7.22
CA ASN A 158 3.88 -6.89 -7.29
C ASN A 158 3.60 -8.40 -7.20
N LEU A 159 4.48 -9.22 -7.79
CA LEU A 159 4.39 -10.68 -7.67
C LEU A 159 4.65 -11.15 -6.24
N VAL A 160 5.65 -10.60 -5.57
CA VAL A 160 5.93 -10.87 -4.15
C VAL A 160 4.73 -10.49 -3.30
N MET A 161 4.13 -9.32 -3.53
CA MET A 161 2.94 -8.84 -2.80
C MET A 161 1.76 -9.83 -2.85
N VAL A 162 1.46 -10.42 -4.02
CA VAL A 162 0.34 -11.37 -4.17
C VAL A 162 0.70 -12.83 -3.84
N LEU A 163 2.00 -13.12 -3.64
CA LEU A 163 2.53 -14.44 -3.37
C LEU A 163 1.84 -15.18 -2.22
N PRO A 164 1.53 -14.55 -1.06
CA PRO A 164 0.87 -15.24 0.05
C PRO A 164 -0.48 -15.84 -0.35
N GLY A 165 -1.27 -15.15 -1.16
CA GLY A 165 -2.56 -15.66 -1.65
C GLY A 165 -2.39 -16.91 -2.51
N VAL A 166 -1.36 -16.93 -3.36
CA VAL A 166 -0.99 -18.10 -4.17
C VAL A 166 -0.51 -19.25 -3.29
N LEU A 167 0.37 -18.96 -2.32
CA LEU A 167 0.89 -19.97 -1.39
C LEU A 167 -0.21 -20.60 -0.54
N LEU A 168 -1.18 -19.80 -0.05
CA LEU A 168 -2.34 -20.31 0.67
C LEU A 168 -3.18 -21.26 -0.20
N TYR A 169 -3.37 -20.92 -1.48
CA TYR A 169 -4.07 -21.79 -2.42
C TYR A 169 -3.33 -23.10 -2.68
N LEU A 170 -2.01 -23.04 -2.94
CA LEU A 170 -1.18 -24.22 -3.14
C LEU A 170 -1.14 -25.10 -1.87
N GLY A 171 -1.04 -24.48 -0.70
CA GLY A 171 -1.10 -25.17 0.59
C GLY A 171 -2.42 -25.91 0.80
N LEU A 172 -3.56 -25.28 0.47
CA LEU A 172 -4.86 -25.95 0.51
C LEU A 172 -4.94 -27.12 -0.47
N ARG A 173 -4.38 -26.97 -1.68
CA ARG A 173 -4.35 -28.03 -2.70
C ARG A 173 -3.48 -29.22 -2.29
N ALA A 174 -2.35 -28.97 -1.61
CA ALA A 174 -1.43 -30.01 -1.16
C ALA A 174 -1.91 -30.74 0.10
N LEU A 175 -2.53 -30.02 1.05
CA LEU A 175 -2.90 -30.54 2.38
C LEU A 175 -4.40 -30.90 2.51
N GLY A 176 -5.24 -30.46 1.57
CA GLY A 176 -6.67 -30.71 1.55
C GLY A 176 -7.38 -30.30 2.84
N GLU A 177 -8.27 -31.17 3.34
CA GLU A 177 -9.05 -30.94 4.56
C GLU A 177 -8.19 -30.70 5.82
N ARG A 178 -6.93 -31.15 5.85
CA ARG A 178 -6.02 -30.91 6.99
C ARG A 178 -5.61 -29.45 7.12
N ALA A 179 -5.68 -28.67 6.04
CA ALA A 179 -5.37 -27.23 6.08
C ALA A 179 -6.56 -26.41 6.60
N ARG A 180 -7.80 -26.89 6.45
CA ARG A 180 -9.03 -26.14 6.76
C ARG A 180 -9.08 -25.61 8.20
N PRO A 181 -8.79 -26.41 9.24
CA PRO A 181 -8.81 -25.93 10.64
C PRO A 181 -7.68 -24.94 10.95
N ARG A 182 -6.59 -24.95 10.18
CA ARG A 182 -5.50 -23.98 10.33
C ARG A 182 -5.87 -22.65 9.66
N LEU A 183 -6.41 -22.69 8.45
CA LEU A 183 -6.88 -21.51 7.71
C LEU A 183 -8.00 -20.79 8.46
N GLU A 184 -8.92 -21.52 9.10
CA GLU A 184 -9.98 -20.93 9.93
C GLU A 184 -9.42 -20.19 11.16
N ARG A 185 -8.42 -20.77 11.84
CA ARG A 185 -7.70 -20.09 12.94
C ARG A 185 -6.98 -18.84 12.46
N TRP A 186 -6.34 -18.90 11.29
CA TRP A 186 -5.64 -17.76 10.71
C TRP A 186 -6.61 -16.66 10.33
N ARG A 187 -7.76 -17.01 9.73
CA ARG A 187 -8.83 -16.07 9.43
C ARG A 187 -9.35 -15.36 10.69
N ALA A 188 -9.62 -16.12 11.76
CA ALA A 188 -10.04 -15.54 13.03
C ALA A 188 -8.97 -14.60 13.61
N LYS A 189 -7.69 -14.98 13.51
CA LYS A 189 -6.57 -14.14 13.95
C LYS A 189 -6.48 -12.84 13.15
N VAL A 190 -6.57 -12.91 11.82
CA VAL A 190 -6.56 -11.73 10.92
C VAL A 190 -7.76 -10.82 11.21
N GLU A 191 -8.95 -11.38 11.43
CA GLU A 191 -10.15 -10.62 11.82
C GLU A 191 -10.00 -9.96 13.20
N SER A 192 -9.32 -10.61 14.16
CA SER A 192 -9.11 -10.08 15.52
C SER A 192 -7.94 -9.10 15.67
N GLY A 193 -6.99 -9.13 14.74
CA GLY A 193 -5.71 -8.40 14.79
C GLY A 193 -5.78 -6.96 14.28
N GLY A 194 -6.92 -6.52 13.76
CA GLY A 194 -7.11 -5.20 13.12
C GLY A 194 -7.14 -4.00 14.07
N ARG A 195 -6.44 -4.03 15.21
CA ARG A 195 -6.39 -2.89 16.14
C ARG A 195 -5.26 -1.94 15.76
N GLY A 196 -5.59 -0.87 15.04
CA GLY A 196 -5.02 0.46 15.30
C GLY A 196 -3.82 0.96 14.47
N ALA A 197 -3.19 0.21 13.56
CA ALA A 197 -1.99 0.72 12.88
C ALA A 197 -2.26 1.87 11.88
N LEU A 198 -3.40 1.83 11.19
CA LEU A 198 -3.70 2.78 10.11
C LEU A 198 -3.87 4.24 10.58
N PRO A 199 -4.65 4.53 11.64
CA PRO A 199 -4.67 5.87 12.21
C PRO A 199 -3.28 6.36 12.61
N TRP A 200 -2.47 5.52 13.26
CA TRP A 200 -1.11 5.88 13.66
C TRP A 200 -0.21 6.22 12.47
N ILE A 201 -0.28 5.45 11.39
CA ILE A 201 0.44 5.72 10.15
C ILE A 201 0.03 7.07 9.56
N VAL A 202 -1.28 7.30 9.42
CA VAL A 202 -1.82 8.56 8.87
C VAL A 202 -1.46 9.74 9.77
N GLY A 203 -1.48 9.55 11.09
CA GLY A 203 -1.07 10.54 12.07
C GLY A 203 0.41 10.88 11.97
N ILE A 204 1.30 9.89 11.90
CA ILE A 204 2.75 10.11 11.74
C ILE A 204 3.04 10.81 10.40
N ALA A 205 2.47 10.33 9.29
CA ALA A 205 2.64 10.96 7.98
C ALA A 205 2.13 12.40 7.97
N GLY A 206 0.93 12.64 8.52
CA GLY A 206 0.34 13.97 8.66
C GLY A 206 1.22 14.90 9.50
N PHE A 207 1.77 14.43 10.62
CA PHE A 207 2.70 15.19 11.45
C PHE A 207 3.99 15.55 10.70
N LEU A 208 4.59 14.61 9.96
CA LEU A 208 5.81 14.86 9.19
C LEU A 208 5.58 15.88 8.08
N LEU A 209 4.45 15.79 7.37
CA LEU A 209 4.05 16.77 6.35
C LEU A 209 3.78 18.15 6.95
N LEU A 210 3.09 18.21 8.09
CA LEU A 210 2.83 19.46 8.82
C LEU A 210 4.14 20.13 9.21
N ARG A 211 5.08 19.36 9.79
CA ARG A 211 6.41 19.87 10.16
C ARG A 211 7.18 20.39 8.95
N GLN A 212 7.15 19.67 7.83
CA GLN A 212 7.82 20.09 6.61
C GLN A 212 7.22 21.39 6.05
N GLY A 213 5.89 21.50 6.03
CA GLY A 213 5.20 22.70 5.60
C GLY A 213 5.53 23.93 6.45
N LEU A 214 5.55 23.77 7.78
CA LEU A 214 5.94 24.84 8.73
C LEU A 214 7.39 25.29 8.58
N TRP A 215 8.29 24.40 8.17
CA TRP A 215 9.68 24.75 7.88
C TRP A 215 9.78 25.60 6.61
N LEU A 216 9.08 25.21 5.54
CA LEU A 216 9.05 25.93 4.26
C LEU A 216 8.35 27.29 4.33
N THR A 217 7.42 27.50 5.27
CA THR A 217 6.79 28.82 5.48
C THR A 217 7.63 29.77 6.33
N GLY A 218 8.77 29.33 6.88
CA GLY A 218 9.60 30.12 7.79
C GLY A 218 8.98 30.34 9.18
N ALA A 219 7.84 29.72 9.49
CA ALA A 219 7.13 29.90 10.76
C ALA A 219 7.94 29.38 11.97
N LEU A 220 8.87 28.45 11.74
CA LEU A 220 9.76 27.93 12.79
C LEU A 220 10.96 28.84 13.08
N GLU A 221 11.39 29.69 12.12
CA GLU A 221 12.47 30.66 12.36
C GLU A 221 12.01 31.79 13.29
N GLY A 222 10.73 32.17 13.23
CA GLY A 222 10.12 33.15 14.14
C GLY A 222 10.04 32.70 15.61
N LEU A 223 10.18 31.40 15.89
CA LEU A 223 10.16 30.84 17.25
C LEU A 223 11.56 30.60 17.84
N GLY A 224 12.62 30.75 17.04
CA GLY A 224 14.02 30.54 17.45
C GLY A 224 14.74 31.81 17.94
N ALA A 225 14.09 32.98 17.93
CA ALA A 225 14.73 34.27 18.22
C ALA A 225 14.57 34.79 19.66
N THR A 226 14.16 33.96 20.63
CA THR A 226 14.07 34.38 22.05
C THR A 226 14.47 33.30 23.05
N VAL A 227 15.66 32.72 22.88
CA VAL A 227 16.41 32.16 24.01
C VAL A 227 17.83 32.71 23.95
N GLY A 228 17.95 33.98 24.33
CA GLY A 228 19.18 34.62 24.77
C GLY A 228 19.05 34.97 26.25
#